data_AF-A0A1C5N0W1-F1
#
_entry.id   AF-A0A1C5N0W1-F1
#
_cell.length_a   1.000
_cell.length_b   1.000
_cell.length_c   1.000
_cell.angle_alpha   90.00
_cell.angle_beta   90.00
_cell.angle_gamma   90.00
#
_symmetry.space_group_name_H-M   'P 1'
#
loop_
_entity.id
_entity.type
_entity.pdbx_description
1 polymer ?
#
loop_
_entity_poly.entity_id
_entity_poly.type
_entity_poly.pdbx_seq_one_letter_code
_entity_poly.pdbx_strand_id
1 'polypeptide(L)'
;MAEIGDVRRFKNKKALVAFAGIDAPPFQSGNFESKSRHVSKRGSPHLRRAVFLVANIILTLSHKDNSVFCFMDKKRAEGKHYYVYTIAGSAKFLRIYYARVTEYLRTQEIPVAASCLNGNS
;
A
#
# COMPACT_ATOMS: atom_id res chain seq x y z
N MET A 1 12.50 -10.53 10.81
CA MET A 1 11.37 -10.32 9.89
C MET A 1 10.77 -8.93 10.11
N ALA A 2 11.28 -7.94 9.38
CA ALA A 2 10.75 -6.57 9.32
C ALA A 2 10.67 -6.20 7.83
N GLU A 3 9.76 -6.81 7.07
CA GLU A 3 9.80 -6.75 5.60
C GLU A 3 9.51 -5.37 5.01
N ILE A 4 8.69 -4.53 5.68
CA ILE A 4 8.39 -3.17 5.22
C ILE A 4 9.39 -2.16 5.80
N GLY A 5 9.92 -2.40 7.01
CA GLY A 5 10.88 -1.52 7.68
C GLY A 5 10.38 -0.08 7.81
N ASP A 6 11.29 0.88 7.63
CA ASP A 6 11.01 2.32 7.65
C ASP A 6 10.42 2.80 6.31
N VAL A 7 9.18 3.30 6.34
CA VAL A 7 8.48 3.80 5.15
C VAL A 7 9.16 5.04 4.53
N ARG A 8 10.00 5.77 5.28
CA ARG A 8 10.78 6.91 4.79
C ARG A 8 11.82 6.52 3.74
N ARG A 9 12.18 5.22 3.66
CA ARG A 9 13.10 4.70 2.64
C ARG A 9 12.52 4.74 1.23
N PHE A 10 11.19 4.81 1.10
CA PHE A 10 10.53 4.87 -0.20
C PHE A 10 10.35 6.33 -0.64
N LYS A 11 10.91 6.69 -1.80
CA LYS A 11 10.80 8.02 -2.40
C LYS A 11 9.35 8.45 -2.68
N ASN A 12 8.46 7.49 -2.92
CA ASN A 12 7.05 7.76 -3.16
C ASN A 12 6.17 6.53 -2.84
N LYS A 13 4.87 6.77 -2.69
CA LYS A 13 3.84 5.72 -2.47
C LYS A 13 3.82 4.63 -3.56
N LYS A 14 4.20 4.95 -4.81
CA LYS A 14 4.26 3.98 -5.91
C LYS A 14 5.42 3.00 -5.74
N ALA A 15 6.55 3.46 -5.22
CA ALA A 15 7.73 2.65 -4.93
C ALA A 15 7.42 1.61 -3.84
N LEU A 16 6.61 1.95 -2.83
CA LEU A 16 6.14 0.99 -1.83
C LEU A 16 5.24 -0.09 -2.45
N VAL A 17 4.31 0.30 -3.33
CA VAL A 17 3.41 -0.66 -4.01
C VAL A 17 4.19 -1.58 -4.95
N ALA A 18 5.16 -1.04 -5.68
CA ALA A 18 6.06 -1.80 -6.54
C ALA A 18 6.96 -2.75 -5.73
N PHE A 19 7.44 -2.31 -4.56
CA PHE A 19 8.21 -3.13 -3.62
C PHE A 19 7.36 -4.24 -3.00
N ALA A 20 6.08 -4.00 -2.69
CA ALA A 20 5.17 -5.05 -2.28
C ALA A 20 4.80 -6.01 -3.44
N GLY A 21 5.17 -5.66 -4.68
CA GLY A 21 4.87 -6.44 -5.88
C GLY A 21 3.39 -6.40 -6.29
N ILE A 22 2.62 -5.44 -5.79
CA ILE A 22 1.18 -5.28 -6.04
C ILE A 22 0.91 -4.33 -7.22
N ASP A 23 1.98 -3.82 -7.86
CA ASP A 23 1.86 -3.00 -9.06
C ASP A 23 1.46 -3.88 -10.25
N ALA A 24 0.36 -3.52 -10.92
CA ALA A 24 -0.01 -4.16 -12.17
C ALA A 24 1.01 -3.74 -13.23
N PRO A 25 1.63 -4.67 -13.97
CA PRO A 25 2.51 -4.29 -15.07
C PRO A 25 1.71 -3.40 -16.04
N PRO A 26 2.26 -2.26 -16.50
CA PRO A 26 1.57 -1.45 -17.49
C PRO A 26 1.28 -2.33 -18.72
N PHE A 27 0.05 -2.28 -19.22
CA PHE A 27 -0.31 -2.82 -20.53
C PHE A 27 0.54 -2.11 -21.59
N GLN A 28 1.73 -2.62 -21.88
CA GLN A 28 2.46 -2.29 -23.10
C GLN A 28 1.99 -3.26 -24.18
N SER A 29 0.99 -2.82 -24.94
CA SER A 29 0.68 -3.33 -26.27
C SER A 29 1.82 -2.94 -27.20
N GLY A 30 2.81 -3.81 -27.33
CA GLY A 30 4.00 -3.51 -28.12
C GLY A 30 4.96 -4.68 -28.13
N ASN A 31 4.58 -5.71 -28.89
CA ASN A 31 5.47 -6.63 -29.60
C ASN A 31 6.84 -6.90 -28.94
N PHE A 32 6.89 -7.75 -27.90
CA PHE A 32 8.10 -8.52 -27.64
C PHE A 32 7.76 -9.84 -26.92
N GLU A 33 7.82 -10.91 -27.70
CA GLU A 33 7.92 -12.30 -27.26
C GLU A 33 9.08 -12.44 -26.28
N SER A 34 8.76 -12.72 -25.02
CA SER A 34 9.67 -13.41 -24.11
C SER A 34 8.83 -14.23 -23.16
N LYS A 35 8.78 -15.52 -23.49
CA LYS A 35 8.24 -16.60 -22.68
C LYS A 35 8.78 -16.47 -21.25
N SER A 36 7.87 -16.48 -20.26
CA SER A 36 8.12 -16.29 -18.82
C SER A 36 8.28 -14.83 -18.33
N ARG A 37 7.22 -14.03 -18.44
CA ARG A 37 7.06 -12.83 -17.59
C ARG A 37 6.59 -13.23 -16.20
N HIS A 38 7.52 -13.78 -15.43
CA HIS A 38 7.39 -13.90 -14.00
C HIS A 38 7.16 -12.50 -13.43
N VAL A 39 6.09 -12.35 -12.65
CA VAL A 39 5.90 -11.24 -11.71
C VAL A 39 7.27 -10.84 -11.18
N SER A 40 7.68 -9.60 -11.41
CA SER A 40 9.01 -9.13 -11.04
C SER A 40 9.31 -9.57 -9.60
N LYS A 41 10.38 -10.35 -9.42
CA LYS A 41 10.97 -10.75 -8.11
C LYS A 41 11.52 -9.54 -7.33
N ARG A 42 10.91 -8.37 -7.49
CA ARG A 42 11.26 -7.11 -6.80
C ARG A 42 10.54 -6.95 -5.46
N GLY A 43 9.56 -7.81 -5.17
CA GLY A 43 8.87 -7.86 -3.89
C GLY A 43 8.91 -9.23 -3.25
N SER A 44 8.98 -9.26 -1.92
CA SER A 44 8.98 -10.52 -1.16
C SER A 44 7.69 -11.31 -1.44
N PRO A 45 7.77 -12.61 -1.76
CA PRO A 45 6.59 -13.48 -1.86
C PRO A 45 5.77 -13.48 -0.56
N HIS A 46 6.43 -13.36 0.59
CA HIS A 46 5.77 -13.27 1.89
C HIS A 46 5.00 -11.96 2.02
N LEU A 47 5.60 -10.83 1.63
CA LEU A 47 4.94 -9.53 1.64
C LEU A 47 3.71 -9.49 0.74
N ARG A 48 3.79 -10.06 -0.46
CA ARG A 48 2.64 -10.18 -1.36
C ARG A 48 1.52 -10.99 -0.74
N ARG A 49 1.85 -12.14 -0.13
CA ARG A 49 0.87 -12.99 0.56
C ARG A 49 0.24 -12.26 1.75
N ALA A 50 1.04 -11.56 2.55
CA ALA A 50 0.57 -10.79 3.70
C ALA A 50 -0.40 -9.69 3.28
N VAL A 51 -0.06 -8.91 2.25
CA VAL A 51 -0.96 -7.85 1.74
C VAL A 51 -2.25 -8.43 1.19
N PHE A 52 -2.19 -9.58 0.50
CA PHE A 52 -3.38 -10.26 -0.02
C PHE A 52 -4.28 -10.78 1.12
N LEU A 53 -3.68 -11.28 2.21
CA LEU A 53 -4.40 -11.67 3.43
C LEU A 53 -5.09 -10.46 4.08
N VAL A 54 -4.40 -9.32 4.19
CA VAL A 54 -4.98 -8.09 4.73
C VAL A 54 -6.18 -7.63 3.91
N ALA A 55 -6.07 -7.62 2.57
CA ALA A 55 -7.19 -7.27 1.70
C ALA A 55 -8.37 -8.25 1.86
N ASN A 56 -8.09 -9.53 2.03
CA ASN A 56 -9.12 -10.53 2.35
C ASN A 56 -9.81 -10.26 3.67
N ILE A 57 -9.06 -10.01 4.73
CA ILE A 57 -9.61 -9.70 6.06
C ILE A 57 -10.50 -8.45 5.96
N ILE A 58 -10.07 -7.40 5.26
CA ILE A 58 -10.88 -6.19 5.06
C ILE A 58 -12.20 -6.54 4.34
N LEU A 59 -12.16 -7.43 3.35
CA LEU A 59 -13.36 -7.89 2.63
C LEU A 59 -14.28 -8.72 3.54
N THR A 60 -13.74 -9.65 4.32
CA THR A 60 -14.50 -10.49 5.25
C THR A 60 -15.16 -9.66 6.35
N LEU A 61 -14.43 -8.70 6.92
CA LEU A 61 -14.96 -7.83 7.97
C LEU A 61 -16.07 -6.90 7.44
N SER A 62 -16.02 -6.52 6.16
CA SER A 62 -17.09 -5.73 5.51
C SER A 62 -17.45 -4.39 6.18
N HIS A 63 -16.46 -3.73 6.81
CA HIS A 63 -16.67 -2.43 7.46
C HIS A 63 -16.85 -1.34 6.40
N LYS A 64 -18.05 -0.74 6.34
CA LYS A 64 -18.38 0.33 5.40
C LYS A 64 -17.57 1.61 5.63
N ASP A 65 -17.08 1.83 6.85
CA ASP A 65 -16.22 2.97 7.20
C ASP A 65 -14.80 2.85 6.62
N ASN A 66 -14.41 1.63 6.21
CA ASN A 66 -13.10 1.42 5.61
C ASN A 66 -13.12 1.82 4.12
N SER A 67 -12.42 2.90 3.78
CA SER A 67 -12.31 3.39 2.41
C SER A 67 -11.71 2.38 1.42
N VAL A 68 -10.93 1.39 1.88
CA VAL A 68 -10.41 0.29 1.06
C VAL A 68 -11.53 -0.71 0.75
N PHE A 69 -12.34 -1.08 1.75
CA PHE A 69 -13.50 -1.95 1.56
C PHE A 69 -14.49 -1.34 0.56
N CYS A 70 -14.92 -0.09 0.78
CA CYS A 70 -15.84 0.60 -0.13
C CYS A 70 -15.33 0.63 -1.58
N PHE A 71 -14.01 0.74 -1.78
CA PHE A 71 -13.40 0.68 -3.11
C PHE A 71 -13.44 -0.72 -3.73
N MET A 72 -13.15 -1.76 -2.95
CA MET A 72 -13.25 -3.15 -3.42
C MET A 72 -14.70 -3.52 -3.72
N ASP A 73 -15.63 -3.11 -2.87
CA ASP A 73 -17.07 -3.35 -3.03
C ASP A 73 -17.61 -2.67 -4.29
N LYS A 74 -17.22 -1.42 -4.55
CA LYS A 74 -17.54 -0.75 -5.83
C LYS A 74 -17.03 -1.54 -7.04
N LYS A 75 -15.80 -2.08 -6.98
CA LYS A 75 -15.23 -2.87 -8.07
C LYS A 75 -15.91 -4.24 -8.22
N ARG A 76 -16.40 -4.82 -7.12
CA ARG A 76 -17.23 -6.02 -7.11
C ARG A 76 -18.58 -5.75 -7.76
N ALA A 77 -19.22 -4.62 -7.45
CA ALA A 77 -20.46 -4.18 -8.09
C ALA A 77 -20.29 -3.87 -9.59
N GLU A 78 -19.11 -3.42 -10.02
CA GLU A 78 -18.73 -3.31 -11.44
C GLU A 78 -18.59 -4.69 -12.15
N GLY A 79 -18.77 -5.82 -11.44
CA GLY A 79 -18.67 -7.16 -12.00
C GLY A 79 -17.24 -7.65 -12.23
N LYS A 80 -16.24 -7.02 -11.59
CA LYS A 80 -14.84 -7.41 -11.79
C LYS A 80 -14.51 -8.71 -11.05
N HIS A 81 -13.62 -9.49 -11.66
CA HIS A 81 -13.14 -10.73 -11.07
C HIS A 81 -12.47 -10.49 -9.71
N TYR A 82 -12.61 -11.45 -8.79
CA TYR A 82 -12.11 -11.40 -7.42
C TYR A 82 -10.67 -10.90 -7.31
N TYR A 83 -9.75 -11.50 -8.08
CA TYR A 83 -8.33 -11.09 -8.04
C TYR A 83 -8.10 -9.64 -8.45
N VAL A 84 -8.92 -9.09 -9.36
CA VAL A 84 -8.72 -7.72 -9.88
C VAL A 84 -9.02 -6.70 -8.79
N TYR A 85 -10.15 -6.83 -8.09
CA TYR A 85 -10.49 -5.89 -7.04
C TYR A 85 -9.66 -6.10 -5.77
N THR A 86 -9.24 -7.32 -5.46
CA THR A 86 -8.37 -7.60 -4.30
C THR A 86 -6.98 -7.00 -4.48
N ILE A 87 -6.39 -7.10 -5.68
CA ILE A 87 -5.10 -6.45 -6.00
C ILE A 87 -5.26 -4.92 -5.99
N ALA A 88 -6.34 -4.39 -6.57
CA ALA A 88 -6.59 -2.95 -6.58
C ALA A 88 -6.83 -2.39 -5.15
N GLY A 89 -7.55 -3.14 -4.31
CA GLY A 89 -7.77 -2.83 -2.90
C GLY A 89 -6.47 -2.87 -2.10
N SER A 90 -5.65 -3.89 -2.31
CA SER A 90 -4.30 -4.02 -1.75
C SER A 90 -3.41 -2.80 -2.08
N ALA A 91 -3.42 -2.36 -3.34
CA ALA A 91 -2.68 -1.16 -3.76
C ALA A 91 -3.23 0.11 -3.08
N LYS A 92 -4.56 0.22 -2.91
CA LYS A 92 -5.18 1.33 -2.19
C LYS A 92 -4.80 1.34 -0.71
N PHE A 93 -4.82 0.18 -0.06
CA PHE A 93 -4.38 0.00 1.33
C PHE A 93 -2.94 0.47 1.53
N LEU A 94 -2.00 -0.01 0.71
CA LEU A 94 -0.59 0.38 0.81
C LEU A 94 -0.36 1.88 0.60
N ARG A 95 -1.13 2.52 -0.28
CA ARG A 95 -1.06 3.98 -0.48
C ARG A 95 -1.54 4.76 0.75
N ILE A 96 -2.62 4.32 1.39
CA ILE A 96 -3.13 4.93 2.62
C ILE A 96 -2.15 4.69 3.77
N TYR A 97 -1.64 3.46 3.91
CA TYR A 97 -0.65 3.10 4.91
C TYR A 97 0.60 3.99 4.81
N TYR A 98 1.16 4.15 3.61
CA TYR A 98 2.30 5.05 3.40
C TYR A 98 2.00 6.48 3.84
N ALA A 99 0.83 7.03 3.47
CA ALA A 99 0.46 8.39 3.83
C ALA A 99 0.31 8.55 5.35
N ARG A 100 -0.40 7.64 6.02
CA ARG A 100 -0.64 7.67 7.46
C ARG A 100 0.63 7.49 8.27
N VAL A 101 1.50 6.55 7.90
CA VAL A 101 2.75 6.34 8.62
C VAL A 101 3.71 7.51 8.38
N THR A 102 3.75 8.07 7.17
CA THR A 102 4.56 9.27 6.88
C THR A 102 4.07 10.48 7.68
N GLU A 103 2.76 10.68 7.77
CA GLU A 103 2.14 11.72 8.59
C GLU A 103 2.51 11.53 10.08
N TYR A 104 2.32 10.32 10.62
CA TYR A 104 2.66 9.99 12.00
C TYR A 104 4.14 10.23 12.33
N LEU A 105 5.05 9.77 11.46
CA LEU A 105 6.49 9.98 11.66
C LEU A 105 6.86 11.47 11.64
N ARG A 106 6.25 12.27 10.77
CA ARG A 106 6.45 13.74 10.76
C ARG A 106 5.94 14.40 12.04
N THR A 107 4.83 13.93 12.59
CA THR A 107 4.30 14.45 13.87
C THR A 107 5.23 14.13 15.03
N GLN A 108 5.92 12.98 15.01
CA GLN A 108 6.91 12.62 16.04
C GLN A 108 8.25 13.36 15.89
N GLU A 109 8.53 13.90 14.70
CA GLU A 109 9.72 14.73 14.43
C GLU A 109 9.51 16.21 14.79
N ILE A 110 8.33 16.60 15.31
CA ILE A 110 8.14 17.93 15.92
C ILE A 110 8.99 17.96 17.20
N PRO A 111 10.04 18.80 17.25
CA PRO A 111 10.93 18.80 18.38
C PRO A 111 10.19 19.35 19.61
N VAL A 112 10.59 18.80 20.76
CA VAL A 112 10.56 19.38 22.11
C VAL A 112 11.31 20.75 22.16
N ALA A 113 11.28 21.55 21.10
CA ALA A 113 11.86 22.89 21.04
C ALA A 113 10.85 24.00 21.37
N ALA A 114 9.62 23.67 21.76
CA ALA A 114 8.62 24.64 22.20
C ALA A 114 8.56 24.85 23.73
N SER A 115 9.40 24.15 24.52
CA SER A 115 9.46 24.33 25.98
C SER A 115 10.55 25.29 26.47
N CYS A 116 11.35 25.90 25.58
CA CYS A 116 12.43 26.82 25.99
C CYS A 116 12.05 28.32 25.98
N LEU A 117 10.79 28.69 25.80
CA LEU A 117 10.33 30.10 25.82
C LEU A 117 9.26 30.35 26.88
N ASN A 118 9.53 29.99 28.13
CA ASN A 118 8.87 30.61 29.28
C ASN A 118 9.88 30.75 30.43
N GLY A 119 10.87 31.61 30.19
CA GLY A 119 11.64 32.27 31.23
C GLY A 119 11.52 33.78 31.00
N ASN A 120 11.22 34.50 32.09
CA ASN A 120 11.14 35.95 32.26
C ASN A 120 9.75 36.60 32.05
N SER A 121 9.00 36.74 33.14
CA SER A 121 8.91 38.00 33.89
C SER A 121 8.23 37.78 35.24
#